data_AF-A0A9D8XJD1-F1
#
_entry.id   AF-A0A9D8XJD1-F1
#
_cell.length_a   1.000
_cell.length_b   1.000
_cell.length_c   1.000
_cell.angle_alpha   90.00
_cell.angle_beta   90.00
_cell.angle_gamma   90.00
#
_symmetry.space_group_name_H-M   'P 1'
#
loop_
_entity.id
_entity.type
_entity.pdbx_description
1 polymer ?
#
loop_
_entity_poly.entity_id
_entity_poly.type
_entity_poly.pdbx_seq_one_letter_code
_entity_poly.pdbx_strand_id
1 'polypeptide(L)'
;MTHRERFFATLRREKVDRPASWLGLPVPGALPKLFEYFKVDNVDALKRLIDDDVYPIPVPYDNPPTNDIGCSLAFAKGGEGGAQDERTLTAPGFFEDMTNPALVETFPWPDPEQHIDFNKARELAKNAPEDMARMGIMWAAHFQDACSAFGMENALMTMFMAPEMFQAVIDRITKFYLDCGEIFYEATKGYLDAVLIGNDFGSQTGLMVGPDELRQFVFPGTKKLVDQAKSY
;
A
#
# COMPACT_ATOMS: atom_id res chain seq x y z
N MET A 1 19.06 -6.15 23.16
CA MET A 1 17.77 -5.67 22.64
C MET A 1 17.48 -6.48 21.40
N THR A 2 16.35 -7.18 21.34
CA THR A 2 15.91 -7.86 20.10
C THR A 2 15.53 -6.82 19.06
N HIS A 3 15.42 -7.21 17.80
CA HIS A 3 14.97 -6.32 16.72
C HIS A 3 13.57 -5.76 17.01
N ARG A 4 12.67 -6.61 17.50
CA ARG A 4 11.31 -6.25 17.91
C ARG A 4 11.29 -5.27 19.09
N GLU A 5 12.11 -5.49 20.11
CA GLU A 5 12.26 -4.53 21.22
C GLU A 5 12.76 -3.17 20.72
N ARG A 6 13.76 -3.18 19.82
CA ARG A 6 14.33 -1.97 19.23
C ARG A 6 13.33 -1.19 18.40
N PHE A 7 12.51 -1.88 17.61
CA PHE A 7 11.43 -1.29 16.83
C PHE A 7 10.46 -0.51 17.72
N PHE A 8 9.93 -1.14 18.77
CA PHE A 8 8.98 -0.48 19.68
C PHE A 8 9.63 0.66 20.50
N ALA A 9 10.86 0.46 20.99
CA ALA A 9 11.59 1.51 21.70
C ALA A 9 11.87 2.72 20.81
N THR A 10 12.20 2.49 19.52
CA THR A 10 12.39 3.56 18.53
C THR A 10 11.10 4.36 18.34
N LEU A 11 9.95 3.70 18.16
CA LEU A 11 8.65 4.36 18.00
C LEU A 11 8.25 5.18 19.23
N ARG A 12 8.57 4.69 20.43
CA ARG A 12 8.31 5.39 21.70
C ARG A 12 9.33 6.47 22.03
N ARG A 13 10.35 6.67 21.19
CA ARG A 13 11.48 7.60 21.42
C ARG A 13 12.23 7.29 22.73
N GLU A 14 12.32 6.00 23.06
CA GLU A 14 13.07 5.49 24.20
C GLU A 14 14.55 5.28 23.84
N LYS A 15 15.39 4.99 24.85
CA LYS A 15 16.81 4.71 24.63
C LYS A 15 16.99 3.38 23.89
N VAL A 16 17.72 3.43 22.77
CA VAL A 16 18.09 2.27 21.94
C VAL A 16 19.61 2.20 21.74
N ASP A 17 20.11 1.04 21.36
CA ASP A 17 21.50 0.84 20.93
C ASP A 17 21.77 1.47 19.55
N ARG A 18 20.79 1.40 18.64
CA ARG A 18 20.68 2.17 17.39
C ARG A 18 19.20 2.34 17.01
N PRO A 19 18.83 3.34 16.19
CA PRO A 19 17.48 3.41 15.63
C PRO A 19 17.14 2.13 14.84
N ALA A 20 15.89 1.68 14.94
CA ALA A 20 15.42 0.57 14.13
C ALA A 20 15.47 0.92 12.64
N SER A 21 15.85 -0.05 11.80
CA SER A 21 15.97 0.09 10.35
C SER A 21 15.09 -0.89 9.60
N TRP A 22 14.66 -0.47 8.42
CA TRP A 22 13.97 -1.32 7.45
C TRP A 22 14.51 -1.03 6.04
N LEU A 23 15.01 -2.06 5.35
CA LEU A 23 15.45 -1.95 3.95
C LEU A 23 14.33 -1.55 2.99
N GLY A 24 13.08 -1.83 3.35
CA GLY A 24 11.95 -1.74 2.43
C GLY A 24 11.76 -3.02 1.62
N LEU A 25 11.14 -2.86 0.45
CA LEU A 25 10.95 -3.89 -0.56
C LEU A 25 11.68 -3.46 -1.83
N PRO A 26 12.91 -3.97 -2.09
CA PRO A 26 13.62 -3.64 -3.31
C PRO A 26 12.87 -4.12 -4.55
N VAL A 27 12.86 -3.30 -5.61
CA VAL A 27 12.32 -3.72 -6.91
C VAL A 27 13.03 -4.98 -7.41
N PRO A 28 12.34 -5.98 -7.99
CA PRO A 28 12.94 -7.26 -8.37
C PRO A 28 14.20 -7.11 -9.25
N GLY A 29 14.21 -6.14 -10.17
CA GLY A 29 15.36 -5.87 -11.04
C GLY A 29 16.63 -5.39 -10.31
N ALA A 30 16.52 -4.88 -9.08
CA ALA A 30 17.66 -4.46 -8.27
C ALA A 30 18.29 -5.62 -7.46
N LEU A 31 17.53 -6.69 -7.20
CA LEU A 31 17.96 -7.79 -6.33
C LEU A 31 19.27 -8.46 -6.78
N PRO A 32 19.51 -8.77 -8.07
CA PRO A 32 20.76 -9.42 -8.48
C PRO A 32 22.02 -8.60 -8.11
N LYS A 33 21.97 -7.28 -8.26
CA LYS A 33 23.10 -6.40 -7.91
C LYS A 33 23.27 -6.25 -6.39
N LEU A 34 22.17 -6.23 -5.64
CA LEU A 34 22.22 -6.24 -4.18
C LEU A 34 22.87 -7.55 -3.69
N PHE A 35 22.45 -8.68 -4.23
CA PHE A 35 22.99 -10.00 -3.91
C PHE A 35 24.48 -10.09 -4.23
N GLU A 36 24.91 -9.61 -5.40
CA GLU A 36 26.32 -9.53 -5.78
C GLU A 36 27.15 -8.66 -4.82
N TYR A 37 26.67 -7.44 -4.52
CA TYR A 37 27.37 -6.50 -3.65
C TYR A 37 27.51 -7.02 -2.21
N PHE A 38 26.43 -7.55 -1.66
CA PHE A 38 26.36 -8.04 -0.28
C PHE A 38 26.83 -9.49 -0.12
N LYS A 39 27.09 -10.21 -1.22
CA LYS A 39 27.53 -11.62 -1.25
C LYS A 39 26.54 -12.56 -0.56
N VAL A 40 25.27 -12.39 -0.89
CA VAL A 40 24.14 -13.21 -0.43
C VAL A 40 23.36 -13.72 -1.64
N ASP A 41 22.50 -14.72 -1.48
CA ASP A 41 21.76 -15.36 -2.57
C ASP A 41 20.23 -15.14 -2.50
N ASN A 42 19.74 -14.53 -1.42
CA ASN A 42 18.32 -14.28 -1.22
C ASN A 42 18.06 -13.06 -0.31
N VAL A 43 16.80 -12.59 -0.30
CA VAL A 43 16.37 -11.40 0.46
C VAL A 43 16.49 -11.61 1.98
N ASP A 44 16.22 -12.81 2.48
CA ASP A 44 16.32 -13.08 3.93
C ASP A 44 17.77 -13.02 4.40
N ALA A 45 18.70 -13.57 3.63
CA ALA A 45 20.13 -13.47 3.87
C ALA A 45 20.60 -12.01 3.80
N LEU A 46 20.09 -11.22 2.84
CA LEU A 46 20.37 -9.78 2.76
C LEU A 46 19.89 -9.05 4.02
N LYS A 47 18.65 -9.26 4.44
CA LYS A 47 18.05 -8.63 5.63
C LYS A 47 18.82 -8.98 6.90
N ARG A 48 19.22 -10.24 7.06
CA ARG A 48 20.05 -10.69 8.19
C ARG A 48 21.43 -10.01 8.16
N LEU A 49 22.05 -9.91 6.98
CA LEU A 49 23.39 -9.32 6.85
C LEU A 49 23.41 -7.83 7.20
N ILE A 50 22.39 -7.08 6.76
CA ILE A 50 22.26 -5.64 7.06
C ILE A 50 21.65 -5.36 8.44
N ASP A 51 21.38 -6.41 9.22
CA ASP A 51 20.83 -6.32 10.57
C ASP A 51 19.44 -5.61 10.61
N ASP A 52 18.58 -5.92 9.63
CA ASP A 52 17.25 -5.31 9.47
C ASP A 52 16.34 -5.62 10.67
N ASP A 53 15.50 -4.68 11.11
CA ASP A 53 14.65 -4.88 12.30
C ASP A 53 13.22 -5.32 11.98
N VAL A 54 12.81 -5.16 10.72
CA VAL A 54 11.43 -5.32 10.26
C VAL A 54 11.33 -6.46 9.25
N TYR A 55 10.43 -7.39 9.53
CA TYR A 55 10.05 -8.46 8.62
C TYR A 55 8.72 -8.13 7.94
N PRO A 56 8.72 -7.79 6.63
CA PRO A 56 7.51 -7.43 5.91
C PRO A 56 6.66 -8.67 5.60
N ILE A 57 5.36 -8.57 5.82
CA ILE A 57 4.35 -9.57 5.47
C ILE A 57 3.45 -8.96 4.39
N PRO A 58 3.74 -9.19 3.10
CA PRO A 58 2.90 -8.67 2.02
C PRO A 58 1.54 -9.36 2.00
N VAL A 59 0.50 -8.62 1.60
CA VAL A 59 -0.80 -9.23 1.30
C VAL A 59 -0.62 -10.17 0.12
N PRO A 60 -0.96 -11.47 0.23
CA PRO A 60 -0.85 -12.41 -0.88
C PRO A 60 -2.01 -12.21 -1.87
N TYR A 61 -1.87 -11.19 -2.70
CA TYR A 61 -2.83 -10.81 -3.73
C TYR A 61 -2.47 -11.44 -5.07
N ASP A 62 -3.40 -12.16 -5.69
CA ASP A 62 -3.23 -12.87 -6.97
C ASP A 62 -4.35 -12.45 -7.94
N ASN A 63 -4.01 -11.53 -8.81
CA ASN A 63 -4.86 -11.05 -9.88
C ASN A 63 -3.98 -10.63 -11.07
N PRO A 64 -3.82 -11.50 -12.08
CA PRO A 64 -3.01 -11.19 -13.23
C PRO A 64 -3.49 -9.92 -13.96
N PRO A 65 -2.57 -9.13 -14.55
CA PRO A 65 -1.13 -9.38 -14.66
C PRO A 65 -0.30 -8.87 -13.47
N THR A 66 -0.90 -8.14 -12.53
CA THR A 66 -0.16 -7.31 -11.57
C THR A 66 0.26 -8.09 -10.33
N ASN A 67 -0.59 -8.99 -9.83
CA ASN A 67 -0.34 -9.85 -8.66
C ASN A 67 0.23 -9.09 -7.44
N ASP A 68 -0.16 -7.83 -7.30
CA ASP A 68 0.24 -6.94 -6.22
C ASP A 68 -0.95 -6.08 -5.82
N ILE A 69 -1.26 -6.04 -4.52
CA ILE A 69 -2.39 -5.27 -4.00
C ILE A 69 -2.26 -3.77 -4.29
N GLY A 70 -1.04 -3.22 -4.33
CA GLY A 70 -0.76 -1.83 -4.68
C GLY A 70 -0.99 -1.49 -6.16
N CYS A 71 -1.20 -2.51 -6.99
CA CYS A 71 -1.53 -2.41 -8.41
C CYS A 71 -2.83 -3.16 -8.76
N SER A 72 -3.68 -3.39 -7.76
CA SER A 72 -4.95 -4.14 -7.91
C SER A 72 -6.00 -3.41 -8.75
N LEU A 73 -5.92 -2.07 -8.81
CA LEU A 73 -6.89 -1.23 -9.51
C LEU A 73 -6.33 -0.76 -10.85
N ALA A 74 -6.62 -1.51 -11.92
CA ALA A 74 -6.16 -1.26 -13.29
C ALA A 74 -6.92 -0.13 -13.99
N PHE A 75 -6.74 1.11 -13.52
CA PHE A 75 -7.49 2.25 -14.04
C PHE A 75 -7.03 2.79 -15.41
N ALA A 76 -5.82 2.49 -15.87
CA ALA A 76 -5.31 3.08 -17.11
C ALA A 76 -6.12 2.67 -18.35
N LYS A 77 -6.50 3.64 -19.19
CA LYS A 77 -7.10 3.43 -20.51
C LYS A 77 -5.98 3.13 -21.51
N GLY A 78 -6.01 1.94 -22.11
CA GLY A 78 -5.02 1.50 -23.11
C GLY A 78 -3.90 0.69 -22.46
N GLY A 79 -3.99 -0.63 -22.62
CA GLY A 79 -3.14 -1.59 -21.93
C GLY A 79 -1.69 -1.55 -22.40
N GLU A 80 -0.83 -1.11 -21.49
CA GLU A 80 0.45 -1.69 -21.07
C GLU A 80 0.78 -0.99 -19.73
N GLY A 81 1.33 -1.73 -18.74
CA GLY A 81 1.72 -1.14 -17.45
C GLY A 81 1.05 -1.69 -16.20
N GLY A 82 0.98 -3.03 -16.08
CA GLY A 82 0.37 -3.70 -14.94
C GLY A 82 1.31 -3.86 -13.73
N ALA A 83 2.62 -3.95 -13.96
CA ALA A 83 3.57 -4.07 -12.88
C ALA A 83 3.77 -2.72 -12.16
N GLN A 84 4.16 -2.77 -10.88
CA GLN A 84 4.33 -1.57 -10.05
C GLN A 84 5.30 -0.54 -10.64
N ASP A 85 6.30 -1.00 -11.39
CA ASP A 85 7.33 -0.19 -12.06
C ASP A 85 6.91 0.35 -13.44
N GLU A 86 5.85 -0.19 -14.02
CA GLU A 86 5.28 0.27 -15.29
C GLU A 86 4.04 1.15 -15.08
N ARG A 87 3.44 1.08 -13.89
CA ARG A 87 2.27 1.86 -13.51
C ARG A 87 2.59 3.34 -13.54
N THR A 88 1.85 4.10 -14.35
CA THR A 88 1.90 5.56 -14.34
C THR A 88 0.63 6.16 -13.78
N LEU A 89 0.79 7.22 -13.00
CA LEU A 89 -0.32 8.04 -12.50
C LEU A 89 -0.79 9.05 -13.55
N THR A 90 -0.03 9.26 -14.62
CA THR A 90 -0.29 10.30 -15.63
C THR A 90 -1.00 9.78 -16.87
N ALA A 91 -1.17 8.46 -17.00
CA ALA A 91 -1.98 7.93 -18.09
C ALA A 91 -3.46 8.30 -17.89
N PRO A 92 -4.21 8.49 -18.98
CA PRO A 92 -5.67 8.47 -18.98
C PRO A 92 -6.26 7.42 -18.06
N GLY A 93 -7.00 7.84 -17.03
CA GLY A 93 -7.70 6.92 -16.13
C GLY A 93 -9.09 6.57 -16.63
N PHE A 94 -9.69 5.48 -16.15
CA PHE A 94 -11.02 5.02 -16.54
C PHE A 94 -12.09 6.11 -16.40
N PHE A 95 -12.00 6.92 -15.35
CA PHE A 95 -12.93 8.00 -15.05
C PHE A 95 -12.53 9.36 -15.64
N GLU A 96 -11.47 9.44 -16.43
CA GLU A 96 -11.10 10.64 -17.18
C GLU A 96 -12.30 11.10 -18.03
N ASP A 97 -12.76 12.33 -17.79
CA ASP A 97 -13.96 13.00 -18.33
C ASP A 97 -15.32 12.63 -17.71
N MET A 98 -15.35 11.79 -16.68
CA MET A 98 -16.60 11.49 -15.96
C MET A 98 -16.83 12.48 -14.83
N THR A 99 -18.05 13.01 -14.72
CA THR A 99 -18.46 13.94 -13.66
C THR A 99 -19.69 13.48 -12.88
N ASN A 100 -20.32 12.38 -13.31
CA ASN A 100 -21.49 11.81 -12.65
C ASN A 100 -21.07 10.68 -11.69
N PRO A 101 -21.22 10.85 -10.36
CA PRO A 101 -20.88 9.85 -9.35
C PRO A 101 -21.55 8.49 -9.56
N ALA A 102 -22.73 8.44 -10.20
CA ALA A 102 -23.43 7.19 -10.46
C ALA A 102 -22.65 6.24 -11.40
N LEU A 103 -21.64 6.74 -12.11
CA LEU A 103 -20.80 5.96 -13.02
C LEU A 103 -19.67 5.20 -12.31
N VAL A 104 -19.44 5.44 -11.01
CA VAL A 104 -18.35 4.78 -10.25
C VAL A 104 -18.49 3.25 -10.27
N GLU A 105 -19.71 2.72 -10.23
CA GLU A 105 -19.98 1.27 -10.26
C GLU A 105 -19.89 0.66 -11.66
N THR A 106 -19.58 1.45 -12.70
CA THR A 106 -19.33 0.92 -14.06
C THR A 106 -17.91 0.41 -14.24
N PHE A 107 -16.98 0.79 -13.36
CA PHE A 107 -15.64 0.20 -13.33
C PHE A 107 -15.72 -1.25 -12.83
N PRO A 108 -15.02 -2.21 -13.47
CA PRO A 108 -14.99 -3.61 -13.04
C PRO A 108 -14.12 -3.78 -11.77
N TRP A 109 -14.66 -3.36 -10.62
CA TRP A 109 -13.97 -3.48 -9.34
C TRP A 109 -13.60 -4.95 -9.05
N PRO A 110 -12.32 -5.26 -8.77
CA PRO A 110 -11.92 -6.62 -8.43
C PRO A 110 -12.54 -7.06 -7.10
N ASP A 111 -12.79 -8.36 -6.98
CA ASP A 111 -13.34 -8.97 -5.77
C ASP A 111 -12.18 -9.42 -4.84
N PRO A 112 -11.99 -8.78 -3.67
CA PRO A 112 -10.93 -9.15 -2.73
C PRO A 112 -10.94 -10.62 -2.32
N GLU A 113 -12.12 -11.24 -2.17
CA GLU A 113 -12.23 -12.64 -1.73
C GLU A 113 -11.69 -13.63 -2.75
N GLN A 114 -11.74 -13.28 -4.04
CA GLN A 114 -11.23 -14.12 -5.12
C GLN A 114 -9.72 -14.00 -5.29
N HIS A 115 -9.13 -12.90 -4.82
CA HIS A 115 -7.74 -12.54 -5.11
C HIS A 115 -6.82 -12.57 -3.90
N ILE A 116 -7.32 -12.60 -2.66
CA ILE A 116 -6.48 -12.68 -1.46
C ILE A 116 -6.47 -14.11 -0.91
N ASP A 117 -5.29 -14.73 -0.87
CA ASP A 117 -5.13 -16.04 -0.25
C ASP A 117 -5.01 -15.94 1.27
N PHE A 118 -6.14 -16.17 1.95
CA PHE A 118 -6.25 -16.15 3.40
C PHE A 118 -5.28 -17.13 4.10
N ASN A 119 -5.13 -18.35 3.59
CA ASN A 119 -4.27 -19.36 4.23
C ASN A 119 -2.80 -19.00 4.08
N LYS A 120 -2.41 -18.52 2.89
CA LYS A 120 -1.05 -18.02 2.65
C LYS A 120 -0.74 -16.80 3.53
N ALA A 121 -1.69 -15.89 3.73
CA ALA A 121 -1.51 -14.73 4.61
C ALA A 121 -1.22 -15.19 6.05
N ARG A 122 -2.03 -16.14 6.56
CA ARG A 122 -1.83 -16.75 7.87
C ARG A 122 -0.46 -17.41 8.01
N GLU A 123 -0.08 -18.23 7.03
CA GLU A 123 1.21 -18.94 7.08
C GLU A 123 2.41 -17.99 7.00
N LEU A 124 2.34 -16.94 6.17
CA LEU A 124 3.39 -15.91 6.13
C LEU A 124 3.56 -15.22 7.49
N ALA A 125 2.46 -14.83 8.13
CA ALA A 125 2.51 -14.13 9.41
C ALA A 125 2.95 -15.04 10.57
N LYS A 126 2.48 -16.30 10.58
CA LYS A 126 2.83 -17.29 11.59
C LYS A 126 4.30 -17.71 11.53
N ASN A 127 4.84 -17.87 10.32
CA ASN A 127 6.21 -18.35 10.10
C ASN A 127 7.25 -17.20 10.09
N ALA A 128 6.82 -15.95 10.22
CA ALA A 128 7.73 -14.82 10.35
C ALA A 128 8.58 -14.91 11.64
N PRO A 129 9.84 -14.45 11.65
CA PRO A 129 10.68 -14.45 12.85
C PRO A 129 10.01 -13.75 14.04
N GLU A 130 10.10 -14.33 15.24
CA GLU A 130 9.50 -13.77 16.47
C GLU A 130 10.33 -12.62 17.07
N ASP A 131 11.62 -12.59 16.76
CA ASP A 131 12.56 -11.60 17.27
C ASP A 131 12.58 -10.30 16.45
N MET A 132 11.93 -10.28 15.27
CA MET A 132 11.77 -9.13 14.38
C MET A 132 10.38 -8.49 14.50
N ALA A 133 10.27 -7.21 14.17
CA ALA A 133 8.96 -6.55 14.08
C ALA A 133 8.23 -6.99 12.81
N ARG A 134 7.07 -7.61 12.98
CA ARG A 134 6.27 -8.14 11.86
C ARG A 134 5.34 -7.05 11.33
N MET A 135 5.56 -6.62 10.10
CA MET A 135 4.83 -5.50 9.50
C MET A 135 3.98 -5.95 8.32
N GLY A 136 2.65 -5.85 8.44
CA GLY A 136 1.74 -6.09 7.32
C GLY A 136 1.88 -4.99 6.27
N ILE A 137 2.06 -5.36 5.01
CA ILE A 137 2.22 -4.40 3.89
C ILE A 137 0.91 -4.32 3.12
N MET A 138 -0.03 -3.50 3.60
CA MET A 138 -1.34 -3.31 2.97
C MET A 138 -1.26 -2.35 1.78
N TRP A 139 -0.28 -1.45 1.79
CA TRP A 139 -0.12 -0.35 0.82
C TRP A 139 -1.31 0.62 0.83
N ALA A 140 -2.51 0.26 0.39
CA ALA A 140 -3.74 1.08 0.48
C ALA A 140 -3.56 2.58 0.16
N ALA A 141 -2.85 2.85 -0.95
CA ALA A 141 -2.53 4.19 -1.45
C ALA A 141 -3.72 4.86 -2.16
N HIS A 142 -4.87 4.91 -1.48
CA HIS A 142 -6.14 5.36 -2.03
C HIS A 142 -6.09 6.75 -2.69
N PHE A 143 -5.25 7.69 -2.23
CA PHE A 143 -5.09 8.97 -2.92
C PHE A 143 -4.32 8.84 -4.24
N GLN A 144 -3.24 8.05 -4.24
CA GLN A 144 -2.47 7.74 -5.45
C GLN A 144 -3.35 6.98 -6.46
N ASP A 145 -4.17 6.05 -5.98
CA ASP A 145 -5.12 5.31 -6.81
C ASP A 145 -6.23 6.21 -7.35
N ALA A 146 -6.74 7.15 -6.56
CA ALA A 146 -7.66 8.17 -7.05
C ALA A 146 -6.99 9.03 -8.13
N CYS A 147 -5.71 9.39 -7.99
CA CYS A 147 -4.98 10.08 -9.06
C CYS A 147 -4.92 9.23 -10.35
N SER A 148 -4.60 7.94 -10.21
CA SER A 148 -4.57 6.99 -11.33
C SER A 148 -5.96 6.74 -11.96
N ALA A 149 -7.03 6.87 -11.18
CA ALA A 149 -8.41 6.62 -11.60
C ALA A 149 -8.91 7.60 -12.68
N PHE A 150 -8.40 8.84 -12.68
CA PHE A 150 -8.70 9.86 -13.69
C PHE A 150 -7.48 10.19 -14.58
N GLY A 151 -6.28 9.78 -14.18
CA GLY A 151 -5.03 10.42 -14.60
C GLY A 151 -4.76 11.66 -13.72
N MET A 152 -3.53 11.83 -13.25
CA MET A 152 -3.19 12.72 -12.13
C MET A 152 -3.67 14.16 -12.36
N GLU A 153 -3.42 14.76 -13.52
CA GLU A 153 -3.87 16.11 -13.83
C GLU A 153 -5.41 16.22 -13.75
N ASN A 154 -6.10 15.28 -14.38
CA ASN A 154 -7.56 15.23 -14.39
C ASN A 154 -8.13 14.95 -13.00
N ALA A 155 -7.47 14.14 -12.18
CA ALA A 155 -7.88 13.88 -10.80
C ALA A 155 -7.84 15.17 -9.97
N LEU A 156 -6.73 15.92 -10.08
CA LEU A 156 -6.56 17.20 -9.40
C LEU A 156 -7.59 18.24 -9.87
N MET A 157 -7.88 18.30 -11.17
CA MET A 157 -8.94 19.18 -11.70
C MET A 157 -10.35 18.75 -11.25
N THR A 158 -10.64 17.45 -11.31
CA THR A 158 -11.95 16.87 -10.92
C THR A 158 -12.24 17.11 -9.44
N MET A 159 -11.22 17.06 -8.58
CA MET A 159 -11.36 17.39 -7.15
C MET A 159 -12.01 18.76 -6.92
N PHE A 160 -11.75 19.75 -7.77
CA PHE A 160 -12.34 21.09 -7.66
C PHE A 160 -13.58 21.29 -8.53
N MET A 161 -13.59 20.74 -9.76
CA MET A 161 -14.66 20.99 -10.73
C MET A 161 -15.86 20.06 -10.55
N ALA A 162 -15.64 18.85 -10.06
CA ALA A 162 -16.66 17.83 -9.80
C ALA A 162 -16.34 17.07 -8.49
N PRO A 163 -16.34 17.76 -7.33
CA PRO A 163 -15.90 17.19 -6.05
C PRO A 163 -16.69 15.95 -5.64
N GLU A 164 -17.98 15.87 -5.98
CA GLU A 164 -18.81 14.69 -5.71
C GLU A 164 -18.33 13.45 -6.46
N MET A 165 -17.85 13.61 -7.70
CA MET A 165 -17.31 12.51 -8.49
C MET A 165 -15.97 12.04 -7.93
N PHE A 166 -15.08 12.99 -7.59
CA PHE A 166 -13.81 12.66 -6.95
C PHE A 166 -14.02 11.91 -5.62
N GLN A 167 -14.93 12.43 -4.78
CA GLN A 167 -15.29 11.83 -3.50
C GLN A 167 -15.83 10.40 -3.67
N ALA A 168 -16.73 10.19 -4.63
CA ALA A 168 -17.30 8.87 -4.89
C ALA A 168 -16.23 7.84 -5.32
N VAL A 169 -15.27 8.24 -6.17
CA VAL A 169 -14.16 7.36 -6.57
C VAL A 169 -13.24 7.04 -5.39
N ILE A 170 -12.76 8.04 -4.65
CA ILE A 170 -11.83 7.80 -3.53
C ILE A 170 -12.50 7.01 -2.38
N ASP A 171 -13.79 7.22 -2.13
CA ASP A 171 -14.54 6.42 -1.16
C ASP A 171 -14.68 4.96 -1.62
N ARG A 172 -14.92 4.71 -2.91
CA ARG A 172 -15.05 3.35 -3.44
C ARG A 172 -13.72 2.60 -3.44
N ILE A 173 -12.61 3.29 -3.71
CA ILE A 173 -11.24 2.78 -3.55
C ILE A 173 -10.96 2.46 -2.08
N THR A 174 -11.33 3.38 -1.17
CA THR A 174 -11.19 3.14 0.28
C THR A 174 -11.98 1.91 0.71
N LYS A 175 -13.22 1.75 0.21
CA LYS A 175 -14.04 0.57 0.50
C LYS A 175 -13.34 -0.71 0.03
N PHE A 176 -12.80 -0.73 -1.19
CA PHE A 176 -12.05 -1.87 -1.70
C PHE A 176 -10.90 -2.26 -0.76
N TYR A 177 -10.11 -1.31 -0.29
CA TYR A 177 -9.03 -1.60 0.66
C TYR A 177 -9.50 -2.02 2.05
N LEU A 178 -10.65 -1.53 2.52
CA LEU A 178 -11.26 -2.02 3.76
C LEU A 178 -11.68 -3.50 3.60
N ASP A 179 -12.29 -3.85 2.47
CA ASP A 179 -12.67 -5.23 2.17
C ASP A 179 -11.41 -6.14 2.09
N CYS A 180 -10.33 -5.69 1.44
CA CYS A 180 -9.04 -6.39 1.46
C CYS A 180 -8.44 -6.52 2.86
N GLY A 181 -8.51 -5.44 3.65
CA GLY A 181 -8.01 -5.37 5.01
C GLY A 181 -8.71 -6.36 5.93
N GLU A 182 -10.03 -6.52 5.82
CA GLU A 182 -10.81 -7.46 6.61
C GLU A 182 -10.29 -8.91 6.45
N ILE A 183 -10.05 -9.34 5.21
CA ILE A 183 -9.53 -10.68 4.91
C ILE A 183 -8.11 -10.86 5.47
N PHE A 184 -7.23 -9.91 5.19
CA PHE A 184 -5.82 -10.00 5.57
C PHE A 184 -5.62 -9.90 7.09
N TYR A 185 -6.28 -8.96 7.75
CA TYR A 185 -6.13 -8.77 9.20
C TYR A 185 -6.78 -9.90 10.00
N GLU A 186 -7.89 -10.48 9.54
CA GLU A 186 -8.44 -11.67 10.18
C GLU A 186 -7.51 -12.88 10.02
N ALA A 187 -6.86 -13.05 8.87
CA ALA A 187 -5.90 -14.14 8.65
C ALA A 187 -4.65 -14.02 9.52
N THR A 188 -4.20 -12.79 9.76
CA THR A 188 -2.93 -12.44 10.44
C THR A 188 -3.12 -11.98 11.89
N LYS A 189 -4.35 -12.10 12.43
CA LYS A 189 -4.74 -11.66 13.76
C LYS A 189 -3.82 -12.22 14.84
N GLY A 190 -3.31 -11.32 15.68
CA GLY A 190 -2.39 -11.66 16.77
C GLY A 190 -0.93 -11.88 16.36
N TYR A 191 -0.57 -11.79 15.08
CA TYR A 191 0.80 -11.96 14.61
C TYR A 191 1.52 -10.66 14.24
N LEU A 192 0.79 -9.62 13.79
CA LEU A 192 1.38 -8.36 13.32
C LEU A 192 1.72 -7.42 14.48
N ASP A 193 2.86 -6.73 14.36
CA ASP A 193 3.30 -5.67 15.28
C ASP A 193 2.97 -4.27 14.73
N ALA A 194 2.91 -4.15 13.41
CA ALA A 194 2.66 -2.90 12.69
C ALA A 194 1.99 -3.16 11.34
N VAL A 195 1.41 -2.11 10.76
CA VAL A 195 0.87 -2.10 9.39
C VAL A 195 1.42 -0.89 8.66
N LEU A 196 1.87 -1.11 7.43
CA LEU A 196 2.24 -0.06 6.51
C LEU A 196 1.10 0.21 5.54
N ILE A 197 0.68 1.47 5.52
CA ILE A 197 -0.08 2.08 4.43
C ILE A 197 0.80 3.14 3.76
N GLY A 198 0.90 3.10 2.44
CA GLY A 198 1.48 4.15 1.62
C GLY A 198 0.39 5.14 1.22
N ASN A 199 0.71 6.43 1.20
CA ASN A 199 -0.11 7.46 0.56
C ASN A 199 0.78 8.67 0.29
N ASP A 200 1.07 8.91 -0.99
CA ASP A 200 1.98 9.96 -1.39
C ASP A 200 1.23 11.28 -1.62
N PHE A 201 1.52 12.27 -0.76
CA PHE A 201 0.94 13.62 -0.86
C PHE A 201 1.93 14.65 -1.39
N GLY A 202 3.20 14.28 -1.51
CA GLY A 202 4.31 15.19 -1.79
C GLY A 202 4.63 15.31 -3.28
N SER A 203 5.10 16.48 -3.66
CA SER A 203 5.87 16.80 -4.86
C SER A 203 7.33 17.06 -4.48
N GLN A 204 8.16 17.49 -5.43
CA GLN A 204 9.56 17.84 -5.16
C GLN A 204 9.76 18.95 -4.13
N THR A 205 8.80 19.89 -4.01
CA THR A 205 8.98 21.11 -3.19
C THR A 205 7.92 21.33 -2.11
N GLY A 206 6.89 20.48 -2.05
CA GLY A 206 5.78 20.64 -1.12
C GLY A 206 4.64 19.66 -1.39
N LEU A 207 3.47 19.89 -0.80
CA LEU A 207 2.28 19.07 -1.07
C LEU A 207 1.77 19.25 -2.51
N MET A 208 1.19 18.19 -3.08
CA MET A 208 0.55 18.23 -4.41
C MET A 208 -0.78 18.99 -4.40
N VAL A 209 -1.51 18.92 -3.28
CA VAL A 209 -2.76 19.65 -3.06
C VAL A 209 -2.70 20.39 -1.72
N GLY A 210 -3.58 21.37 -1.54
CA GLY A 210 -3.63 22.13 -0.30
C GLY A 210 -3.96 21.22 0.90
N PRO A 211 -3.54 21.62 2.11
CA PRO A 211 -3.85 20.86 3.33
C PRO A 211 -5.35 20.64 3.57
N ASP A 212 -6.21 21.56 3.14
CA ASP A 212 -7.65 21.48 3.37
C ASP A 212 -8.31 20.46 2.47
N GLU A 213 -7.83 20.32 1.23
CA GLU A 213 -8.24 19.26 0.31
C GLU A 213 -7.86 17.88 0.84
N LEU A 214 -6.66 17.73 1.42
CA LEU A 214 -6.27 16.47 2.07
C LEU A 214 -7.19 16.13 3.25
N ARG A 215 -7.54 17.12 4.07
CA ARG A 215 -8.47 16.93 5.21
C ARG A 215 -9.87 16.57 4.76
N GLN A 216 -10.32 17.15 3.65
CA GLN A 216 -11.65 16.92 3.11
C GLN A 216 -11.76 15.54 2.45
N PHE A 217 -10.86 15.23 1.51
CA PHE A 217 -11.04 14.10 0.62
C PHE A 217 -10.27 12.84 1.05
N VAL A 218 -9.10 12.99 1.68
CA VAL A 218 -8.15 11.88 1.85
C VAL A 218 -8.11 11.35 3.29
N PHE A 219 -7.99 12.24 4.27
CA PHE A 219 -7.83 11.84 5.67
C PHE A 219 -9.01 11.06 6.26
N PRO A 220 -10.28 11.26 5.86
CA PRO A 220 -11.37 10.41 6.32
C PRO A 220 -11.17 8.94 5.92
N GLY A 221 -10.72 8.68 4.69
CA GLY A 221 -10.41 7.33 4.20
C GLY A 221 -9.19 6.74 4.91
N THR A 222 -8.11 7.53 5.02
CA THR A 222 -6.91 7.16 5.79
C THR A 222 -7.26 6.76 7.22
N LYS A 223 -8.14 7.52 7.89
CA LYS A 223 -8.60 7.20 9.25
C LYS A 223 -9.35 5.88 9.30
N LYS A 224 -10.26 5.60 8.36
CA LYS A 224 -10.98 4.31 8.30
C LYS A 224 -10.00 3.13 8.19
N LEU A 225 -9.00 3.24 7.31
CA LEU A 225 -7.96 2.20 7.12
C LEU A 225 -7.13 1.97 8.39
N VAL A 226 -6.71 3.04 9.05
CA VAL A 226 -5.95 2.97 10.31
C VAL A 226 -6.80 2.41 11.46
N ASP A 227 -8.05 2.84 11.57
CA ASP A 227 -8.97 2.36 12.60
C ASP A 227 -9.25 0.86 12.42
N GLN A 228 -9.44 0.40 11.18
CA GLN A 228 -9.60 -1.02 10.88
C GLN A 228 -8.35 -1.81 11.27
N ALA A 229 -7.15 -1.39 10.85
CA ALA A 229 -5.93 -2.10 11.21
C ALA A 229 -5.73 -2.23 12.73
N LYS A 230 -6.20 -1.24 13.50
CA LYS A 230 -6.13 -1.26 14.98
C LYS A 230 -7.21 -2.10 15.66
N SER A 231 -8.26 -2.52 14.95
CA SER A 231 -9.35 -3.31 15.54
C SER A 231 -9.09 -4.82 15.57
N TYR A 232 -7.99 -5.29 14.97
CA TYR A 232 -7.56 -6.69 14.92
C TYR A 232 -6.35 -6.92 15.82
#